data_AF-A0A842Q6D9-F1
#
_entry.id   AF-A0A842Q6D9-F1
#
_cell.length_a   1.000
_cell.length_b   1.000
_cell.length_c   1.000
_cell.angle_alpha   90.00
_cell.angle_beta   90.00
_cell.angle_gamma   90.00
#
_symmetry.space_group_name_H-M   'P 1'
#
loop_
_entity.id
_entity.type
_entity.pdbx_description
1 polymer ?
#
loop_
_entity_poly.entity_id
_entity_poly.type
_entity_poly.pdbx_seq_one_letter_code
_entity_poly.pdbx_strand_id
1 'polypeptide(L)'
;AIPDQFIDFTKGRQYTFYDGGEVCHISASDPFCAELKELAVECANNLNYKVHDNVTYVCIEGPRFSTRAESLFFREVMKAHIIGMTVVPECILAREAEICYVSIATITDYDAWTDVPVSSNKIIETLQKNIEKTKKLVGQLIPVIENKRNNCACGNALEGALL
;
A
#
# COMPACT_ATOMS: atom_id res chain seq x y z
N ALA A 1 -5.96 4.54 -6.08
CA ALA A 1 -4.70 5.19 -5.69
C ALA A 1 -3.62 4.12 -5.69
N ILE A 2 -2.40 4.50 -6.01
CA ILE A 2 -1.24 3.60 -6.00
C ILE A 2 -0.22 4.28 -5.07
N PRO A 3 -0.14 3.89 -3.79
CA PRO A 3 0.76 4.55 -2.85
C PRO A 3 2.23 4.28 -3.19
N ASP A 4 3.05 5.26 -2.86
CA ASP A 4 4.51 5.23 -2.98
C ASP A 4 5.21 5.34 -1.63
N GLN A 5 4.47 5.74 -0.58
CA GLN A 5 4.95 5.84 0.78
C GLN A 5 3.93 5.28 1.78
N PHE A 6 4.40 4.89 2.97
CA PHE A 6 3.51 4.52 4.07
C PHE A 6 3.94 5.12 5.41
N ILE A 7 3.02 5.16 6.36
CA ILE A 7 3.28 5.49 7.77
C ILE A 7 2.68 4.36 8.61
N ASP A 8 3.49 3.77 9.49
CA ASP A 8 3.08 2.64 10.31
C ASP A 8 2.57 3.06 11.69
N PHE A 9 1.29 2.79 11.95
CA PHE A 9 0.59 2.92 13.23
C PHE A 9 0.01 1.57 13.71
N THR A 10 0.46 0.46 13.11
CA THR A 10 0.11 -0.89 13.56
C THR A 10 0.79 -1.21 14.88
N LYS A 11 0.26 -2.19 15.61
CA LYS A 11 0.68 -2.52 16.98
C LYS A 11 0.60 -4.03 17.20
N GLY A 12 1.74 -4.64 17.52
CA GLY A 12 1.78 -6.05 17.96
C GLY A 12 1.76 -7.08 16.83
N ARG A 13 2.11 -6.68 15.60
CA ARG A 13 2.29 -7.60 14.46
C ARG A 13 3.70 -8.19 14.47
N GLN A 14 3.92 -9.24 13.68
CA GLN A 14 5.26 -9.74 13.36
C GLN A 14 5.75 -9.03 12.10
N TYR A 15 6.84 -8.27 12.22
CA TYR A 15 7.29 -7.34 11.17
C TYR A 15 8.43 -7.87 10.30
N THR A 16 9.03 -8.99 10.67
CA THR A 16 10.23 -9.53 10.01
C THR A 16 10.19 -11.05 10.00
N PHE A 17 10.83 -11.65 9.01
CA PHE A 17 11.18 -13.08 8.97
C PHE A 17 12.44 -13.39 9.79
N TYR A 18 13.22 -12.39 10.18
CA TYR A 18 14.51 -12.53 10.86
C TYR A 18 14.34 -12.35 12.37
N ASP A 19 13.66 -13.32 13.00
CA ASP A 19 13.37 -13.33 14.45
C ASP A 19 14.29 -14.28 15.25
N GLY A 20 15.28 -14.90 14.60
CA GLY A 20 16.16 -15.91 15.19
C GLY A 20 17.62 -15.79 14.76
N GLY A 21 18.44 -15.12 15.57
CA GLY A 21 19.91 -15.16 15.51
C GLY A 21 20.57 -14.35 14.39
N GLU A 22 19.96 -14.30 13.20
CA GLU A 22 20.34 -13.41 12.10
C GLU A 22 19.58 -12.09 12.21
N VAL A 23 20.26 -10.97 11.96
CA VAL A 23 19.66 -9.64 12.00
C VAL A 23 19.59 -9.08 10.58
N CYS A 24 18.41 -8.64 10.16
CA CYS A 24 18.18 -8.05 8.85
C CYS A 24 17.65 -6.62 8.97
N HIS A 25 18.32 -5.69 8.29
CA HIS A 25 17.95 -4.28 8.21
C HIS A 25 17.76 -3.88 6.74
N ILE A 26 16.61 -4.23 6.17
CA ILE A 26 16.24 -3.79 4.82
C ILE A 26 16.01 -2.27 4.76
N SER A 27 16.34 -1.67 3.61
CA SER A 27 15.95 -0.30 3.31
C SER A 27 14.47 -0.23 2.95
N ALA A 28 13.71 0.59 3.70
CA ALA A 28 12.30 0.88 3.44
C ALA A 28 12.06 2.34 2.98
N SER A 29 13.12 3.05 2.56
CA SER A 29 13.01 4.45 2.09
C SER A 29 12.00 4.59 0.95
N ASP A 30 11.98 3.62 0.03
CA ASP A 30 11.03 3.49 -1.06
C ASP A 30 10.37 2.10 -0.99
N PRO A 31 9.29 1.95 -0.21
CA PRO A 31 8.82 0.63 0.22
C PRO A 31 8.10 -0.16 -0.89
N PHE A 32 7.59 0.53 -1.91
CA PHE A 32 6.95 -0.10 -3.07
C PHE A 32 7.91 -0.18 -4.26
N CYS A 33 7.68 -1.16 -5.15
CA CYS A 33 8.45 -1.33 -6.37
C CYS A 33 8.11 -0.22 -7.38
N ALA A 34 9.09 0.63 -7.72
CA ALA A 34 8.93 1.73 -8.67
C ALA A 34 8.46 1.24 -10.05
N GLU A 35 9.06 0.17 -10.57
CA GLU A 35 8.70 -0.40 -11.87
C GLU A 35 7.26 -0.93 -11.91
N LEU A 36 6.82 -1.67 -10.87
CA LEU A 36 5.42 -2.13 -10.81
C LEU A 36 4.44 -0.96 -10.59
N LYS A 37 4.86 0.10 -9.87
CA LYS A 37 4.06 1.31 -9.69
C LYS A 37 3.79 1.98 -11.04
N GLU A 38 4.84 2.19 -11.84
CA GLU A 38 4.75 2.81 -13.17
C GLU A 38 3.84 2.02 -14.09
N LEU A 39 4.02 0.69 -14.18
CA LEU A 39 3.16 -0.18 -14.98
C LEU A 39 1.69 -0.11 -14.52
N ALA A 40 1.44 -0.11 -13.22
CA ALA A 40 0.08 -0.01 -12.68
C ALA A 40 -0.58 1.34 -13.00
N VAL A 41 0.18 2.45 -12.96
CA VAL A 41 -0.29 3.78 -13.37
C VAL A 41 -0.60 3.81 -14.87
N GLU A 42 0.29 3.27 -15.71
CA GLU A 42 0.08 3.21 -17.16
C GLU A 42 -1.16 2.40 -17.53
N CYS A 43 -1.33 1.20 -16.96
CA CYS A 43 -2.52 0.38 -17.18
C CYS A 43 -3.80 1.10 -16.74
N ALA A 44 -3.77 1.84 -15.62
CA ALA A 44 -4.92 2.61 -15.16
C ALA A 44 -5.26 3.75 -16.13
N ASN A 45 -4.26 4.45 -16.66
CA ASN A 45 -4.44 5.51 -17.65
C ASN A 45 -5.03 4.97 -18.97
N ASN A 46 -4.54 3.82 -19.45
CA ASN A 46 -5.06 3.16 -20.65
C ASN A 46 -6.54 2.73 -20.49
N LEU A 47 -6.97 2.42 -19.27
CA LEU A 47 -8.37 2.13 -18.93
C LEU A 47 -9.22 3.40 -18.69
N ASN A 48 -8.65 4.59 -18.85
CA ASN A 48 -9.26 5.88 -18.52
C ASN A 48 -9.73 5.97 -17.06
N TYR A 49 -9.00 5.34 -16.13
CA TYR A 49 -9.29 5.41 -14.70
C TYR A 49 -8.58 6.61 -14.07
N LYS A 50 -9.30 7.33 -13.22
CA LYS A 50 -8.69 8.37 -12.39
C LYS A 50 -7.78 7.69 -11.35
N VAL A 51 -6.48 7.94 -11.44
CA VAL A 51 -5.46 7.39 -10.54
C VAL A 51 -4.71 8.52 -9.84
N HIS A 52 -4.23 8.23 -8.63
CA HIS A 52 -3.38 9.09 -7.80
C HIS A 52 -2.21 8.22 -7.35
N ASP A 53 -0.97 8.65 -7.60
CA ASP A 53 0.25 7.81 -7.57
C ASP A 53 1.41 8.38 -6.73
N ASN A 54 1.20 9.56 -6.14
CA ASN A 54 2.05 10.18 -5.12
C ASN A 54 1.22 10.27 -3.83
N VAL A 55 1.10 9.14 -3.13
CA VAL A 55 0.09 8.91 -2.10
C VAL A 55 0.73 8.19 -0.94
N THR A 56 0.73 8.86 0.22
CA THR A 56 1.14 8.27 1.49
C THR A 56 -0.01 7.51 2.15
N TYR A 57 0.20 6.21 2.40
CA TYR A 57 -0.76 5.32 3.09
C TYR A 57 -0.46 5.27 4.59
N VAL A 58 -1.39 5.68 5.45
CA VAL A 58 -1.28 5.38 6.89
C VAL A 58 -1.89 4.02 7.21
N CYS A 59 -1.11 3.12 7.79
CA CYS A 59 -1.55 1.80 8.20
C CYS A 59 -1.83 1.79 9.70
N ILE A 60 -3.09 1.69 10.10
CA ILE A 60 -3.49 1.61 11.52
C ILE A 60 -3.77 0.16 11.92
N GLU A 61 -3.75 -0.11 13.23
CA GLU A 61 -3.98 -1.46 13.74
C GLU A 61 -5.40 -2.00 13.45
N GLY A 62 -6.43 -1.18 13.63
CA GLY A 62 -7.82 -1.65 13.64
C GLY A 62 -8.15 -2.45 14.92
N PRO A 63 -9.28 -3.18 14.98
CA PRO A 63 -10.35 -3.23 13.97
C PRO A 63 -11.28 -2.01 14.01
N ARG A 64 -11.12 -1.11 15.00
CA ARG A 64 -11.89 0.13 15.05
C ARG A 64 -11.44 1.08 13.93
N PHE A 65 -12.37 1.87 13.42
CA PHE A 65 -12.02 3.05 12.62
C PHE A 65 -11.36 4.13 13.50
N SER A 66 -10.73 5.09 12.83
CA SER A 66 -10.13 6.26 13.47
C SER A 66 -11.18 7.10 14.18
N THR A 67 -10.80 7.69 15.30
CA THR A 67 -11.51 8.86 15.83
C THR A 67 -11.30 10.04 14.88
N ARG A 68 -12.19 11.04 14.94
CA ARG A 68 -12.04 12.27 14.14
C ARG A 68 -10.70 12.96 14.39
N ALA A 69 -10.22 12.97 15.64
CA ALA A 69 -8.93 13.56 16.00
C ALA A 69 -7.76 12.81 15.34
N GLU A 70 -7.80 11.48 15.29
CA GLU A 70 -6.81 10.66 14.57
C GLU A 70 -6.85 10.92 13.06
N SER A 71 -8.04 10.95 12.45
CA SER A 71 -8.18 11.24 11.02
C SER A 71 -7.63 12.62 10.65
N LEU A 72 -7.91 13.65 11.47
CA LEU A 72 -7.37 15.00 11.28
C LEU A 72 -5.85 15.02 11.48
N PHE A 73 -5.33 14.33 12.49
CA PHE A 73 -3.89 14.21 12.71
C PHE A 73 -3.18 13.58 11.51
N PHE A 74 -3.68 12.44 11.01
CA PHE A 74 -3.10 11.78 9.85
C PHE A 74 -3.10 12.67 8.61
N ARG A 75 -4.21 13.36 8.34
CA ARG A 75 -4.35 14.21 7.16
C ARG A 75 -3.56 15.52 7.27
N GLU A 76 -3.71 16.24 8.36
CA GLU A 76 -3.23 17.62 8.48
C GLU A 76 -1.80 17.71 8.99
N VAL A 77 -1.40 16.84 9.90
CA VAL A 77 -0.06 16.85 10.49
C VAL A 77 0.87 15.92 9.71
N MET A 78 0.47 14.66 9.55
CA MET A 78 1.30 13.64 8.91
C MET A 78 1.25 13.68 7.38
N LYS A 79 0.36 14.50 6.80
CA LYS A 79 0.14 14.62 5.35
C LYS A 79 -0.16 13.27 4.66
N ALA A 80 -0.80 12.36 5.40
CA ALA A 80 -1.30 11.11 4.84
C ALA A 80 -2.47 11.36 3.89
N HIS A 81 -2.55 10.56 2.84
CA HIS A 81 -3.51 10.72 1.76
C HIS A 81 -4.63 9.68 1.85
N ILE A 82 -4.27 8.44 2.22
CA ILE A 82 -5.20 7.32 2.36
C ILE A 82 -4.88 6.56 3.64
N ILE A 83 -5.87 5.83 4.16
CA ILE A 83 -5.78 5.04 5.38
C ILE A 83 -6.26 3.61 5.10
N GLY A 84 -5.66 2.66 5.80
CA GLY A 84 -6.21 1.31 5.93
C GLY A 84 -5.44 0.50 6.96
N MET A 85 -5.55 -0.84 6.90
CA MET A 85 -5.13 -1.71 8.00
C MET A 85 -4.21 -2.86 7.58
N THR A 86 -3.80 -2.95 6.31
CA THR A 86 -3.20 -4.19 5.77
C THR A 86 -1.83 -4.05 5.12
N VAL A 87 -1.45 -2.86 4.63
CA VAL A 87 -0.19 -2.69 3.87
C VAL A 87 1.05 -3.01 4.72
N VAL A 88 1.02 -2.78 6.02
CA VAL A 88 2.12 -3.10 6.94
C VAL A 88 1.68 -4.27 7.83
N PRO A 89 2.48 -5.34 8.01
CA PRO A 89 3.86 -5.53 7.55
C PRO A 89 3.98 -6.15 6.15
N GLU A 90 2.89 -6.30 5.39
CA GLU A 90 2.89 -7.00 4.10
C GLU A 90 3.96 -6.48 3.12
N CYS A 91 4.11 -5.16 2.98
CA CYS A 91 5.12 -4.56 2.10
C CYS A 91 6.57 -4.78 2.60
N ILE A 92 6.76 -4.81 3.92
CA ILE A 92 8.06 -5.03 4.57
C ILE A 92 8.50 -6.49 4.38
N LEU A 93 7.60 -7.43 4.65
CA LEU A 93 7.85 -8.85 4.45
C LEU A 93 8.08 -9.18 2.97
N ALA A 94 7.33 -8.55 2.05
CA ALA A 94 7.61 -8.70 0.62
C ALA A 94 9.01 -8.20 0.25
N ARG A 95 9.47 -7.10 0.85
CA ARG A 95 10.83 -6.58 0.63
C ARG A 95 11.91 -7.51 1.20
N GLU A 96 11.71 -8.06 2.39
CA GLU A 96 12.61 -9.06 2.98
C GLU A 96 12.69 -10.36 2.16
N ALA A 97 11.63 -10.68 1.42
CA ALA A 97 11.58 -11.81 0.49
C ALA A 97 12.10 -11.47 -0.92
N GLU A 98 12.63 -10.26 -1.14
CA GLU A 98 13.08 -9.74 -2.45
C GLU A 98 11.99 -9.75 -3.54
N ILE A 99 10.73 -9.62 -3.11
CA ILE A 99 9.55 -9.60 -3.97
C ILE A 99 9.24 -8.15 -4.36
N CYS A 100 9.04 -7.94 -5.66
CA CYS A 100 8.51 -6.67 -6.16
C CYS A 100 7.05 -6.50 -5.71
N TYR A 101 6.79 -5.51 -4.87
CA TYR A 101 5.47 -5.27 -4.26
C TYR A 101 4.89 -3.93 -4.69
N VAL A 102 3.61 -3.91 -5.08
CA VAL A 102 2.84 -2.69 -5.34
C VAL A 102 1.44 -2.83 -4.74
N SER A 103 0.91 -1.75 -4.16
CA SER A 103 -0.46 -1.72 -3.65
C SER A 103 -1.38 -1.00 -4.62
N ILE A 104 -2.55 -1.56 -4.91
CA ILE A 104 -3.62 -0.89 -5.64
C ILE A 104 -4.75 -0.62 -4.65
N ALA A 105 -4.80 0.60 -4.13
CA ALA A 105 -5.77 1.01 -3.13
C ALA A 105 -7.05 1.54 -3.77
N THR A 106 -8.19 0.91 -3.48
CA THR A 106 -9.52 1.41 -3.87
C THR A 106 -10.09 2.27 -2.75
N ILE A 107 -10.53 3.50 -3.08
CA ILE A 107 -11.09 4.43 -2.08
C ILE A 107 -12.56 4.07 -1.85
N THR A 108 -12.90 3.71 -0.61
CA THR A 108 -14.24 3.24 -0.23
C THR A 108 -15.07 4.30 0.51
N ASP A 109 -14.40 5.20 1.21
CA ASP A 109 -14.98 6.23 2.08
C ASP A 109 -13.94 7.34 2.33
N TYR A 110 -14.33 8.34 3.12
CA TYR A 110 -13.49 9.49 3.46
C TYR A 110 -13.03 9.48 4.92
N ASP A 111 -13.02 8.33 5.59
CA ASP A 111 -12.69 8.22 7.00
C ASP A 111 -13.54 9.15 7.91
N ALA A 112 -13.17 9.30 9.19
CA ALA A 112 -13.91 10.09 10.16
C ALA A 112 -13.62 11.61 10.14
N TRP A 113 -12.86 12.13 9.16
CA TRP A 113 -12.60 13.57 9.06
C TRP A 113 -13.77 14.37 8.49
N THR A 114 -14.73 13.70 7.85
CA THR A 114 -15.99 14.31 7.39
C THR A 114 -17.10 14.19 8.44
N ASP A 115 -18.24 14.83 8.18
CA ASP A 115 -19.43 14.69 9.02
C ASP A 115 -20.18 13.36 8.81
N VAL A 116 -19.75 12.55 7.84
CA VAL A 116 -20.31 11.24 7.60
C VAL A 116 -19.39 10.19 8.21
N PRO A 117 -19.79 9.51 9.31
CA PRO A 117 -18.96 8.46 9.89
C PRO A 117 -18.86 7.26 8.94
N VAL A 118 -17.72 6.59 9.01
CA VAL A 118 -17.45 5.35 8.28
C VAL A 118 -18.37 4.25 8.77
N SER A 119 -18.93 3.46 7.85
CA SER A 119 -19.67 2.25 8.19
C SER A 119 -19.27 1.09 7.29
N SER A 120 -19.16 -0.09 7.88
CA SER A 120 -18.75 -1.31 7.17
C SER A 120 -19.66 -1.64 5.98
N ASN A 121 -20.96 -1.37 6.10
CA ASN A 121 -21.92 -1.59 5.00
C ASN A 121 -21.64 -0.69 3.79
N LYS A 122 -21.37 0.61 4.01
CA LYS A 122 -21.03 1.55 2.93
C LYS A 122 -19.71 1.19 2.27
N ILE A 123 -18.74 0.72 3.06
CA ILE A 123 -17.46 0.22 2.53
C ILE A 123 -17.71 -0.95 1.57
N ILE A 124 -18.48 -1.95 1.99
CA ILE A 124 -18.76 -3.14 1.18
C ILE A 124 -19.48 -2.75 -0.12
N GLU A 125 -20.46 -1.85 -0.07
CA GLU A 125 -21.17 -1.36 -1.26
C GLU A 125 -20.24 -0.64 -2.24
N THR A 126 -19.38 0.26 -1.76
CA THR A 126 -18.42 0.96 -2.61
C THR A 126 -17.36 0.00 -3.16
N LEU A 127 -16.91 -0.95 -2.34
CA LEU A 127 -15.97 -1.99 -2.74
C LEU A 127 -16.56 -2.81 -3.91
N GLN A 128 -17.81 -3.27 -3.80
CA GLN A 128 -18.48 -4.02 -4.87
C GLN A 128 -18.53 -3.24 -6.19
N LYS A 129 -18.75 -1.92 -6.15
CA LYS A 129 -18.72 -1.06 -7.34
C LYS A 129 -17.31 -0.92 -7.93
N ASN A 130 -16.27 -1.07 -7.10
CA ASN A 130 -14.88 -0.95 -7.52
C ASN A 130 -14.25 -2.29 -7.95
N ILE A 131 -14.81 -3.44 -7.54
CA ILE A 131 -14.26 -4.78 -7.84
C ILE A 131 -14.00 -4.97 -9.34
N GLU A 132 -14.96 -4.64 -10.20
CA GLU A 132 -14.81 -4.86 -11.65
C GLU A 132 -13.74 -3.94 -12.27
N LYS A 133 -13.54 -2.74 -11.72
CA LYS A 133 -12.44 -1.86 -12.14
C LYS A 133 -11.09 -2.44 -11.71
N THR A 134 -10.98 -2.90 -10.47
CA THR A 134 -9.75 -3.51 -9.95
C THR A 134 -9.39 -4.77 -10.72
N LYS A 135 -10.35 -5.66 -10.98
CA LYS A 135 -10.12 -6.87 -11.79
C LYS A 135 -9.61 -6.55 -13.18
N LYS A 136 -10.22 -5.57 -13.87
CA LYS A 136 -9.76 -5.13 -15.19
C LYS A 136 -8.35 -4.57 -15.15
N LEU A 137 -8.03 -3.74 -14.16
CA LEU A 137 -6.69 -3.18 -13.98
C LEU A 137 -5.66 -4.29 -13.76
N VAL A 138 -5.90 -5.20 -12.82
CA VAL A 138 -5.01 -6.35 -12.55
C VAL A 138 -4.86 -7.23 -13.79
N GLY A 139 -5.95 -7.48 -14.52
CA GLY A 139 -5.93 -8.24 -15.77
C GLY A 139 -5.13 -7.60 -16.90
N GLN A 140 -5.02 -6.26 -16.93
CA GLN A 140 -4.14 -5.54 -17.86
C GLN A 140 -2.69 -5.44 -17.36
N LEU A 141 -2.50 -5.40 -16.04
CA LEU A 141 -1.19 -5.27 -15.42
C LEU A 141 -0.38 -6.58 -15.52
N ILE A 142 -0.98 -7.73 -15.20
CA ILE A 142 -0.26 -9.02 -15.16
C ILE A 142 0.49 -9.32 -16.48
N PRO A 143 -0.12 -9.18 -17.68
CA PRO A 143 0.55 -9.50 -18.93
C PRO A 143 1.72 -8.58 -19.30
N VAL A 144 1.79 -7.36 -18.75
CA VAL A 144 2.84 -6.39 -19.06
C VAL A 144 4.01 -6.42 -18.08
N ILE A 145 3.89 -7.20 -16.99
CA ILE A 145 5.00 -7.40 -16.06
C ILE A 145 6.04 -8.31 -16.71
N GLU A 146 7.24 -7.77 -16.96
CA GLU A 146 8.35 -8.56 -17.47
C GLU A 146 8.89 -9.55 -16.43
N ASN A 147 9.40 -10.68 -16.90
CA ASN A 147 10.03 -11.70 -16.06
C ASN A 147 11.25 -11.15 -15.31
N LYS A 148 12.02 -10.27 -15.97
CA LYS A 148 13.18 -9.62 -15.40
C LYS A 148 12.90 -8.12 -15.25
N ARG A 149 12.86 -7.66 -14.01
CA ARG A 149 12.67 -6.25 -13.66
C ARG A 149 14.01 -5.64 -13.31
N ASN A 150 14.47 -4.68 -14.09
CA ASN A 150 15.81 -4.07 -13.95
C ASN A 150 15.74 -2.63 -13.44
N ASN A 151 14.55 -2.03 -13.35
CA ASN A 151 14.34 -0.64 -12.96
C ASN A 151 13.87 -0.53 -11.50
N CYS A 152 14.20 -1.52 -10.66
CA CYS A 152 13.96 -1.47 -9.22
C CYS A 152 15.03 -2.22 -8.44
N ALA A 153 15.19 -1.87 -7.15
CA ALA A 153 16.14 -2.52 -6.24
C ALA A 153 15.53 -3.70 -5.46
N CYS A 154 14.31 -4.13 -5.80
CA CYS A 154 13.59 -5.13 -4.99
C CYS A 154 14.27 -6.50 -4.98
N GLY A 155 14.83 -6.92 -6.12
CA GLY A 155 15.48 -8.23 -6.26
C GLY A 155 16.87 -8.33 -5.62
N ASN A 156 17.41 -7.23 -5.10
CA ASN A 156 18.68 -7.17 -4.37
C ASN A 156 18.47 -6.50 -3.00
N ALA A 157 17.26 -6.56 -2.45
CA ALA A 157 16.91 -5.83 -1.24
C ALA A 157 17.67 -6.33 0.01
N LEU A 158 18.20 -7.56 -0.03
CA LEU A 158 19.00 -8.13 1.04
C LEU A 158 20.50 -7.81 0.92
N GLU A 159 20.95 -7.26 -0.21
CA GLU A 159 22.34 -6.90 -0.42
C GLU A 159 22.78 -5.83 0.59
N GLY A 160 23.63 -6.22 1.54
CA GLY A 160 24.08 -5.33 2.63
C GLY A 160 23.07 -5.14 3.77
N ALA A 161 21.96 -5.88 3.78
CA ALA A 161 20.95 -5.81 4.84
C ALA A 161 21.18 -6.81 5.99
N LEU A 162 21.89 -7.92 5.73
CA LEU A 162 22.14 -8.99 6.69
C LEU A 162 23.41 -8.74 7.52
N LEU A 163 23.35 -9.02 8.82
CA LEU A 163 24.46 -8.95 9.78
C LEU A 163 24.82 -10.31 10.37
#